data_AF-A0A952RBW1-F1
#
_entry.id   AF-A0A952RBW1-F1
#
_cell.length_a   1.000
_cell.length_b   1.000
_cell.length_c   1.000
_cell.angle_alpha   90.00
_cell.angle_beta   90.00
_cell.angle_gamma   90.00
#
_symmetry.space_group_name_H-M   'P 1'
#
loop_
_entity.id
_entity.type
_entity.pdbx_description
1 polymer ?
#
loop_
_entity_poly.entity_id
_entity_poly.type
_entity_poly.pdbx_seq_one_letter_code
_entity_poly.pdbx_strand_id
1 'polypeptide(L)'
;MADPDRRGARVTPELSPGAPMRDYQRYIAELEAYHGWERVSLVETCFLMGEEVGELFKAVRRVRRLYEAVIETDDAAPAPVEQAARVAEVGDELVDVLNYLLAVANRLDIDVEQAFVAKNTKNLARTWKSDESAQG
;
A
#
# COMPACT_ATOMS: atom_id res chain seq x y z
N MET A 1 44.32 -7.19 -17.80
CA MET A 1 43.34 -6.30 -18.42
C MET A 1 41.97 -6.78 -17.94
N ALA A 2 41.42 -6.11 -16.92
CA ALA A 2 40.14 -6.49 -16.33
C ALA A 2 39.01 -5.92 -17.18
N ASP A 3 38.03 -6.76 -17.47
CA ASP A 3 36.81 -6.43 -18.20
C ASP A 3 36.00 -5.36 -17.44
N PRO A 4 35.76 -4.17 -18.01
CA PRO A 4 35.02 -3.08 -17.37
C PRO A 4 33.50 -3.34 -17.32
N ASP A 5 33.00 -4.43 -17.88
CA ASP A 5 31.56 -4.68 -18.04
C ASP A 5 30.93 -5.66 -17.04
N ARG A 6 31.61 -5.95 -15.92
CA ARG A 6 30.95 -6.56 -14.75
C ARG A 6 30.12 -5.56 -13.96
N ARG A 7 29.25 -4.79 -14.63
CA ARG A 7 28.02 -4.31 -13.97
C ARG A 7 27.10 -5.51 -13.91
N GLY A 8 27.12 -6.23 -12.78
CA GLY A 8 26.28 -7.40 -12.57
C GLY A 8 24.85 -7.10 -13.03
N ALA A 9 24.32 -7.93 -13.92
CA ALA A 9 22.99 -7.74 -14.48
C ALA A 9 22.00 -7.53 -13.33
N ARG A 10 21.27 -6.40 -13.35
CA ARG A 10 20.18 -6.17 -12.40
C ARG A 10 19.13 -7.24 -12.66
N VAL A 11 18.94 -8.14 -11.70
CA VAL A 11 17.90 -9.16 -11.74
C VAL A 11 16.56 -8.45 -11.50
N THR A 12 15.59 -8.65 -12.40
CA THR A 12 14.24 -8.14 -12.23
C THR A 12 13.57 -8.88 -11.06
N PRO A 13 12.98 -8.18 -10.08
CA PRO A 13 12.25 -8.82 -9.00
C PRO A 13 11.03 -9.58 -9.53
N GLU A 14 10.73 -10.74 -8.93
CA GLU A 14 9.58 -11.56 -9.28
C GLU A 14 8.76 -11.91 -8.03
N LEU A 15 7.44 -11.92 -8.16
CA LEU A 15 6.51 -12.29 -7.10
C LEU A 15 5.51 -13.32 -7.62
N SER A 16 5.55 -14.53 -7.05
CA SER A 16 4.64 -15.61 -7.43
C SER A 16 3.22 -15.39 -6.88
N PRO A 17 2.17 -15.79 -7.61
CA PRO A 17 0.82 -15.82 -7.06
C PRO A 17 0.75 -16.67 -5.78
N GLY A 18 0.03 -16.17 -4.76
CA GLY A 18 -0.12 -16.84 -3.47
C GLY A 18 1.13 -16.76 -2.57
N ALA A 19 2.08 -15.89 -2.88
CA ALA A 19 3.27 -15.68 -2.07
C ALA A 19 2.94 -15.23 -0.63
N PRO A 20 3.72 -15.66 0.38
CA PRO A 20 3.59 -15.19 1.76
C PRO A 20 4.10 -13.74 1.91
N MET A 21 3.72 -13.03 2.98
CA MET A 21 4.10 -11.62 3.19
C MET A 21 5.63 -11.39 3.17
N ARG A 22 6.42 -12.36 3.65
CA ARG A 22 7.89 -12.29 3.59
C ARG A 22 8.41 -12.10 2.15
N ASP A 23 7.72 -12.66 1.17
CA ASP A 23 8.10 -12.60 -0.24
C ASP A 23 7.74 -11.24 -0.85
N TYR A 24 6.65 -10.61 -0.38
CA TYR A 24 6.34 -9.21 -0.71
C TYR A 24 7.42 -8.29 -0.13
N GLN A 25 7.80 -8.47 1.13
CA GLN A 25 8.89 -7.69 1.75
C GLN A 25 10.21 -7.86 0.99
N ARG A 26 10.57 -9.09 0.61
CA ARG A 26 11.73 -9.37 -0.25
C ARG A 26 11.60 -8.66 -1.60
N TYR A 27 10.48 -8.83 -2.29
CA TYR A 27 10.22 -8.23 -3.60
C TYR A 27 10.40 -6.70 -3.56
N ILE A 28 9.91 -6.02 -2.52
CA ILE A 28 10.10 -4.57 -2.36
C ILE A 28 11.57 -4.20 -2.14
N ALA A 29 12.31 -4.96 -1.33
CA ALA A 29 13.75 -4.72 -1.14
C ALA A 29 14.52 -4.90 -2.46
N GLU A 30 14.20 -5.95 -3.23
CA GLU A 30 14.78 -6.20 -4.55
C GLU A 30 14.40 -5.11 -5.56
N LEU A 31 13.16 -4.60 -5.51
CA LEU A 31 12.68 -3.51 -6.35
C LEU A 31 13.42 -2.19 -6.05
N GLU A 32 13.64 -1.87 -4.78
CA GLU A 32 14.42 -0.70 -4.39
C GLU A 32 15.88 -0.80 -4.86
N ALA A 33 16.51 -1.98 -4.73
CA ALA A 33 17.85 -2.23 -5.27
C ALA A 33 17.88 -2.15 -6.81
N TYR A 34 16.85 -2.67 -7.47
CA TYR A 34 16.68 -2.63 -8.92
C TYR A 34 16.56 -1.20 -9.44
N HIS A 35 15.90 -0.29 -8.72
CA HIS A 35 15.79 1.12 -9.10
C HIS A 35 16.92 2.01 -8.53
N GLY A 36 17.67 1.52 -7.54
CA GLY A 36 18.71 2.29 -6.84
C GLY A 36 18.18 3.23 -5.75
N TRP A 37 17.05 2.89 -5.14
CA TRP A 37 16.36 3.66 -4.09
C TRP A 37 16.81 3.31 -2.67
N GLU A 38 17.78 2.42 -2.51
CA GLU A 38 18.32 2.01 -1.20
C GLU A 38 18.87 3.17 -0.35
N ARG A 39 19.13 4.33 -0.96
CA ARG A 39 19.64 5.54 -0.29
C ARG A 39 18.55 6.44 0.27
N VAL A 40 17.28 6.22 -0.09
CA VAL A 40 16.15 7.01 0.42
C VAL A 40 16.01 6.74 1.91
N SER A 41 16.10 7.79 2.73
CA SER A 41 16.06 7.66 4.18
C SER A 41 14.69 7.20 4.67
N LEU A 42 14.64 6.70 5.90
CA LEU A 42 13.38 6.30 6.55
C LEU A 42 12.35 7.45 6.58
N VAL A 43 12.79 8.67 6.88
CA VAL A 43 11.89 9.84 6.97
C VAL A 43 11.38 10.22 5.58
N GLU A 44 12.24 10.26 4.57
CA GLU A 44 11.82 10.52 3.19
C GLU A 44 10.85 9.45 2.68
N THR A 45 11.09 8.17 3.02
CA THR A 45 10.18 7.06 2.70
C THR A 45 8.78 7.30 3.28
N CYS A 46 8.69 7.83 4.52
CA CYS A 46 7.41 8.21 5.12
C CYS A 46 6.74 9.39 4.42
N PHE A 47 7.50 10.36 3.90
CA PHE A 47 6.92 11.46 3.13
C PHE A 47 6.35 10.98 1.80
N LEU A 48 7.09 10.14 1.07
CA LEU A 48 6.60 9.51 -0.17
C LEU A 48 5.35 8.67 0.09
N MET A 49 5.35 7.87 1.16
CA MET A 49 4.14 7.15 1.59
C MET A 49 2.95 8.10 1.84
N GLY A 50 3.19 9.26 2.42
CA GLY A 50 2.16 10.28 2.65
C GLY A 50 1.58 10.85 1.36
N GLU A 51 2.38 10.96 0.30
CA GLU A 51 1.93 11.34 -1.03
C GLU A 51 0.99 10.28 -1.61
N GLU A 52 1.37 9.00 -1.56
CA GLU A 52 0.52 7.89 -2.05
C GLU A 52 -0.78 7.75 -1.25
N VAL A 53 -0.76 7.98 0.07
CA VAL A 53 -1.99 8.03 0.87
C VAL A 53 -2.90 9.17 0.39
N GLY A 54 -2.32 10.30 -0.02
CA GLY A 54 -3.06 11.41 -0.60
C GLY A 54 -3.70 11.08 -1.94
N GLU A 55 -2.99 10.35 -2.81
CA GLU A 55 -3.54 9.85 -4.09
C GLU A 55 -4.63 8.80 -3.85
N LEU A 56 -4.45 7.87 -2.92
CA LEU A 56 -5.49 6.94 -2.47
C LEU A 56 -6.76 7.68 -2.03
N PHE A 57 -6.64 8.75 -1.25
CA PHE A 57 -7.80 9.55 -0.85
C PHE A 57 -8.49 10.23 -2.03
N LYS A 58 -7.72 10.70 -3.01
CA LYS A 58 -8.29 11.29 -4.24
C LYS A 58 -9.04 10.22 -5.05
N ALA A 59 -8.48 9.02 -5.22
CA ALA A 59 -9.10 7.91 -5.93
C ALA A 59 -10.41 7.47 -5.25
N VAL A 60 -10.41 7.27 -3.94
CA VAL A 60 -11.62 6.93 -3.16
C VAL A 60 -12.68 8.03 -3.27
N ARG A 61 -12.28 9.30 -3.23
CA ARG A 61 -13.22 10.42 -3.40
C ARG A 61 -13.86 10.42 -4.80
N ARG A 62 -13.12 10.03 -5.85
CA ARG A 62 -13.67 9.90 -7.21
C ARG A 62 -14.71 8.78 -7.27
N VAL A 63 -14.45 7.64 -6.63
CA VAL A 63 -15.44 6.55 -6.48
C VAL A 63 -16.70 7.04 -5.76
N ARG A 64 -16.55 7.77 -4.64
CA ARG A 64 -17.70 8.32 -3.90
C ARG A 64 -18.55 9.28 -4.73
N ARG A 65 -17.92 10.24 -5.42
CA ARG A 65 -18.61 11.21 -6.29
C ARG A 65 -19.39 10.53 -7.41
N LEU A 66 -18.87 9.42 -7.91
CA LEU A 66 -19.51 8.62 -8.93
C LEU A 66 -20.85 8.01 -8.44
N TYR A 67 -20.99 7.75 -7.13
CA TYR A 67 -22.27 7.35 -6.52
C TYR A 67 -23.17 8.55 -6.15
N GLU A 68 -22.59 9.68 -5.73
CA GLU A 68 -23.36 10.88 -5.36
C GLU A 68 -23.97 11.60 -6.57
N ALA A 69 -23.25 11.69 -7.69
CA ALA A 69 -23.76 12.31 -8.92
C ALA A 69 -25.05 11.66 -9.39
N VAL A 70 -25.17 10.33 -9.27
CA VAL A 70 -26.40 9.57 -9.58
C VAL A 70 -27.58 10.00 -8.71
N ILE A 71 -27.32 10.38 -7.45
CA ILE A 71 -28.35 10.77 -6.50
C ILE A 71 -28.79 12.22 -6.74
N GLU A 72 -27.88 13.10 -7.15
CA GLU A 72 -28.15 14.54 -7.29
C GLU A 72 -28.76 14.94 -8.63
N THR A 73 -28.39 14.28 -9.75
CA THR A 73 -28.80 14.73 -11.08
C THR A 73 -29.92 13.91 -11.72
N ASP A 74 -30.40 12.85 -11.06
CA ASP A 74 -31.33 11.84 -11.63
C ASP A 74 -30.80 11.25 -12.97
N ASP A 75 -29.48 11.37 -13.21
CA ASP A 75 -28.82 10.80 -14.37
C ASP A 75 -28.66 9.29 -14.20
N ALA A 76 -28.61 8.59 -15.33
CA ALA A 76 -28.33 7.17 -15.34
C ALA A 76 -27.02 6.85 -14.61
N ALA A 77 -27.03 5.77 -13.83
CA ALA A 77 -25.83 5.29 -13.16
C ALA A 77 -24.65 5.15 -14.16
N PRO A 78 -23.43 5.53 -13.75
CA PRO A 78 -22.23 5.43 -14.57
C PRO A 78 -22.09 4.04 -15.18
N ALA A 79 -21.61 3.98 -16.41
CA ALA A 79 -21.46 2.71 -17.11
C ALA A 79 -20.58 1.75 -16.28
N PRO A 80 -20.88 0.43 -16.26
CA PRO A 80 -20.10 -0.54 -15.48
C PRO A 80 -18.59 -0.51 -15.76
N VAL A 81 -18.20 -0.17 -16.99
CA VAL A 81 -16.79 -0.01 -17.37
C VAL A 81 -16.11 1.15 -16.65
N GLU A 82 -16.82 2.26 -16.44
CA GLU A 82 -16.30 3.43 -15.72
C GLU A 82 -16.17 3.13 -14.23
N GLN A 83 -17.16 2.43 -13.65
CA GLN A 83 -17.09 1.95 -12.27
C GLN A 83 -15.87 1.06 -12.05
N ALA A 84 -15.66 0.07 -12.91
CA ALA A 84 -14.53 -0.85 -12.81
C ALA A 84 -13.18 -0.11 -12.91
N ALA A 85 -13.07 0.87 -13.82
CA ALA A 85 -11.86 1.67 -13.95
C ALA A 85 -11.54 2.48 -12.68
N ARG A 86 -12.55 3.04 -12.00
CA ARG A 86 -12.34 3.77 -10.74
C ARG A 86 -11.95 2.87 -9.58
N VAL A 87 -12.49 1.65 -9.53
CA VAL A 87 -12.10 0.66 -8.52
C VAL A 87 -10.67 0.18 -8.78
N ALA A 88 -10.28 -0.02 -10.04
CA ALA A 88 -8.90 -0.36 -10.40
C ALA A 88 -7.92 0.73 -9.96
N GLU A 89 -8.25 2.01 -10.20
CA GLU A 89 -7.46 3.16 -9.74
C GLU A 89 -7.24 3.12 -8.21
N VAL A 90 -8.27 2.82 -7.42
CA VAL A 90 -8.10 2.62 -5.96
C VAL A 90 -7.18 1.45 -5.63
N GLY A 91 -7.24 0.37 -6.42
CA GLY A 91 -6.36 -0.78 -6.29
C GLY A 91 -4.89 -0.42 -6.51
N ASP A 92 -4.59 0.38 -7.53
CA ASP A 92 -3.23 0.86 -7.83
C ASP A 92 -2.68 1.69 -6.64
N GLU A 93 -3.45 2.67 -6.17
CA GLU A 93 -3.02 3.52 -5.04
C GLU A 93 -2.87 2.75 -3.72
N LEU A 94 -3.69 1.71 -3.48
CA LEU A 94 -3.52 0.81 -2.33
C LEU A 94 -2.19 0.05 -2.40
N VAL A 95 -1.78 -0.36 -3.60
CA VAL A 95 -0.50 -1.04 -3.82
C VAL A 95 0.65 -0.07 -3.61
N ASP A 96 0.55 1.18 -4.06
CA ASP A 96 1.59 2.18 -3.84
C ASP A 96 1.79 2.50 -2.35
N VAL A 97 0.70 2.66 -1.60
CA VAL A 97 0.77 2.78 -0.12
C VAL A 97 1.40 1.53 0.51
N LEU A 98 1.01 0.33 0.07
CA LEU A 98 1.56 -0.92 0.58
C LEU A 98 3.06 -1.03 0.30
N ASN A 99 3.52 -0.65 -0.89
CA ASN A 99 4.92 -0.68 -1.27
C ASN A 99 5.78 0.13 -0.30
N TYR A 100 5.40 1.38 -0.03
CA TYR A 100 6.12 2.20 0.93
C TYR A 100 5.98 1.72 2.38
N LEU A 101 4.83 1.17 2.77
CA LEU A 101 4.66 0.58 4.10
C LEU A 101 5.64 -0.58 4.32
N LEU A 102 5.80 -1.46 3.32
CA LEU A 102 6.76 -2.56 3.37
C LEU A 102 8.20 -2.04 3.30
N ALA A 103 8.47 -0.98 2.54
CA ALA A 103 9.77 -0.33 2.48
C ALA A 103 10.19 0.28 3.84
N VAL A 104 9.23 0.86 4.58
CA VAL A 104 9.42 1.32 5.97
C VAL A 104 9.69 0.15 6.91
N ALA A 105 8.91 -0.93 6.81
CA ALA A 105 9.10 -2.13 7.62
C ALA A 105 10.50 -2.75 7.40
N ASN A 106 10.92 -2.86 6.14
CA ASN A 106 12.24 -3.40 5.76
C ASN A 106 13.38 -2.56 6.33
N ARG A 107 13.32 -1.23 6.26
CA ARG A 107 14.33 -0.32 6.84
C ARG A 107 14.47 -0.45 8.35
N LEU A 108 13.42 -0.91 9.03
CA LEU A 108 13.36 -1.10 10.48
C LEU A 108 13.54 -2.57 10.90
N ASP A 109 13.80 -3.47 9.95
CA ASP A 109 13.91 -4.92 10.18
C ASP A 109 12.66 -5.52 10.86
N ILE A 110 11.48 -5.07 10.43
CA ILE A 110 10.18 -5.53 10.95
C ILE A 110 9.62 -6.62 10.04
N ASP A 111 9.39 -7.81 10.60
CA ASP A 111 8.53 -8.82 9.97
C ASP A 111 7.06 -8.43 10.14
N VAL A 112 6.42 -8.03 9.03
CA VAL A 112 5.05 -7.49 9.03
C VAL A 112 4.03 -8.56 9.40
N GLU A 113 4.21 -9.81 8.95
CA GLU A 113 3.29 -10.91 9.27
C GLU A 113 3.32 -11.22 10.76
N GLN A 114 4.51 -11.35 11.34
CA GLN A 114 4.67 -11.55 12.78
C GLN A 114 4.10 -10.37 13.59
N ALA A 115 4.39 -9.13 13.17
CA ALA A 115 3.86 -7.94 13.83
C ALA A 115 2.33 -7.87 13.78
N PHE A 116 1.74 -8.23 12.63
CA PHE A 116 0.29 -8.28 12.43
C PHE A 116 -0.37 -9.32 13.36
N VAL A 117 0.16 -10.54 13.41
CA VAL A 117 -0.35 -11.63 14.27
C VAL A 117 -0.24 -11.25 15.75
N ALA A 118 0.91 -10.71 16.17
CA ALA A 118 1.14 -10.29 17.54
C ALA A 118 0.19 -9.16 17.97
N LYS A 119 -0.06 -8.18 17.08
CA LYS A 119 -0.97 -7.06 17.37
C LYS A 119 -2.42 -7.51 17.44
N ASN A 120 -2.87 -8.35 16.52
CA ASN A 120 -4.27 -8.81 16.48
C ASN A 120 -4.60 -9.76 17.63
N THR A 121 -3.68 -10.64 18.01
CA THR A 121 -3.83 -11.47 19.23
C THR A 121 -4.09 -10.59 20.45
N LYS A 122 -3.32 -9.50 20.61
CA LYS A 122 -3.52 -8.52 21.70
C LYS A 122 -4.84 -7.76 21.57
N ASN A 123 -5.26 -7.39 20.36
CA ASN A 123 -6.51 -6.64 20.14
C ASN A 123 -7.75 -7.48 20.45
N LEU A 124 -7.75 -8.75 20.05
CA LEU A 124 -8.87 -9.67 20.31
C LEU A 124 -9.00 -10.01 21.81
N ALA A 125 -7.89 -9.97 22.55
CA ALA A 125 -7.90 -10.14 24.00
C ALA A 125 -8.41 -8.90 24.77
N ARG A 126 -8.65 -7.76 24.09
CA ARG A 126 -9.19 -6.56 24.75
C ARG A 126 -10.71 -6.62 24.82
N THR A 127 -11.24 -6.56 26.03
CA THR A 127 -12.63 -6.14 26.27
C THR A 127 -12.67 -4.62 26.31
N TRP A 128 -13.28 -4.02 25.29
CA TRP A 128 -13.62 -2.61 25.34
C TRP A 128 -14.79 -2.44 26.32
N LYS A 129 -14.57 -1.73 27.42
CA LYS A 129 -15.70 -1.18 28.17
C LYS A 129 -16.29 -0.10 27.26
N SER A 130 -17.52 -0.31 26.82
CA SER A 130 -18.30 0.73 26.17
C SER A 130 -18.35 1.93 27.11
N ASP A 131 -17.70 3.03 26.74
CA ASP A 131 -17.89 4.32 27.38
C ASP A 131 -19.32 4.78 27.04
N GLU A 132 -20.26 4.34 27.87
CA GLU A 132 -21.66 4.76 27.89
C GLU A 132 -21.78 6.09 28.65
N SER A 133 -20.96 7.07 28.27
CA SER A 133 -20.85 8.37 28.93
C SER A 133 -20.61 9.48 27.90
N ALA A 134 -21.45 9.50 26.86
CA ALA A 134 -21.56 10.65 25.97
C ALA A 134 -23.00 10.83 25.43
N GLN A 135 -23.98 10.77 26.33
CA GLN A 135 -25.32 11.35 26.14
C GLN A 135 -25.77 11.95 27.47
N GLY A 136 -25.37 13.20 27.68
CA GLY A 136 -25.82 14.11 28.73
C GLY A 136 -25.90 15.51 28.15
#